data_AF-A0A1E1V592-F1
#
_entry.id   AF-A0A1E1V592-F1
#
_cell.length_a   1.000
_cell.length_b   1.000
_cell.length_c   1.000
_cell.angle_alpha   90.00
_cell.angle_beta   90.00
_cell.angle_gamma   90.00
#
_symmetry.space_group_name_H-M   'P 1'
#
loop_
_entity.id
_entity.type
_entity.pdbx_description
1 polymer ?
#
loop_
_entity_poly.entity_id
_entity_poly.type
_entity_poly.pdbx_seq_one_letter_code
_entity_poly.pdbx_strand_id
1 'polypeptide(L)' 'MREIYGEHLVGNGLAEGGYILELFTGPAGSWTIFATTPEGKSCLISAGNSWEPLPRPDIFAGR' A
#
# COMPACT_ATOMS: atom_id res chain seq x y z
N MET A 1 -0.87 18.87 13.19
CA MET A 1 -0.80 17.91 12.07
C MET A 1 -0.22 16.63 12.64
N ARG A 2 -1.01 15.56 12.80
CA ARG A 2 -0.48 14.28 13.31
C ARG A 2 0.44 13.73 12.22
N GLU A 3 1.72 13.55 12.55
CA GLU A 3 2.60 12.64 11.82
C GLU A 3 1.86 11.30 11.67
N ILE A 4 1.42 11.00 10.45
CA ILE A 4 0.45 9.94 10.15
C ILE A 4 1.20 8.62 10.14
N TYR A 5 1.54 8.08 11.31
CA TYR A 5 2.17 6.77 11.52
C TYR A 5 3.45 6.45 10.72
N GLY A 6 4.02 7.40 9.96
CA GLY A 6 5.14 7.18 9.06
C GLY A 6 4.81 6.23 7.90
N GLU A 7 3.55 6.11 7.50
CA GLU A 7 3.19 5.24 6.38
C GLU A 7 3.69 5.81 5.05
N HIS A 8 4.29 4.95 4.22
CA HIS A 8 4.81 5.28 2.91
C HIS A 8 4.17 4.40 1.84
N LEU A 9 4.02 4.94 0.62
CA LEU A 9 3.46 4.21 -0.50
C LEU A 9 4.40 3.06 -0.89
N VAL A 10 3.89 1.83 -0.78
CA VAL A 10 4.61 0.61 -1.22
C VAL A 10 4.39 0.36 -2.70
N GLY A 11 3.18 0.63 -3.18
CA GLY A 11 2.83 0.48 -4.57
C GLY A 11 1.38 0.86 -4.85
N ASN A 12 1.10 1.06 -6.13
CA ASN A 12 -0.22 1.39 -6.63
C ASN A 12 -0.47 0.74 -7.99
N GLY A 13 -1.74 0.57 -8.35
CA GLY A 13 -2.13 -0.05 -9.60
C GLY A 13 -3.51 0.38 -10.07
N LEU A 14 -3.73 0.35 -11.39
CA LEU A 14 -5.03 0.56 -11.99
C LEU A 14 -5.87 -0.72 -11.80
N ALA A 15 -6.98 -0.60 -11.09
CA ALA A 15 -7.96 -1.64 -10.93
C ALA A 15 -9.01 -1.60 -12.05
N GLU A 16 -9.76 -2.69 -12.18
CA GLU A 16 -10.95 -2.73 -13.02
C GLU A 16 -11.92 -1.60 -12.63
N GLY A 17 -12.55 -0.95 -13.62
CA GLY A 17 -13.42 0.20 -13.38
C GLY A 17 -12.71 1.57 -13.34
N GLY A 18 -11.39 1.61 -13.52
CA GLY A 18 -10.64 2.86 -13.68
C GLY A 18 -10.13 3.49 -12.38
N TYR A 19 -10.28 2.80 -11.26
CA TYR A 19 -9.79 3.25 -9.96
C TYR A 19 -8.29 2.96 -9.81
N ILE A 20 -7.57 3.85 -9.13
CA ILE A 20 -6.21 3.57 -8.68
C ILE A 20 -6.29 3.03 -7.26
N LEU A 21 -5.77 1.82 -7.04
CA LEU A 21 -5.55 1.28 -5.69
C LEU A 21 -4.15 1.64 -5.22
N GLU A 22 -4.04 2.11 -3.99
CA GLU A 22 -2.79 2.56 -3.38
C GLU A 22 -2.60 1.86 -2.03
N LEU A 23 -1.47 1.19 -1.83
CA LEU A 23 -1.12 0.52 -0.58
C LEU A 23 0.00 1.28 0.13
N PHE A 24 -0.28 1.67 1.37
CA PHE A 24 0.65 2.34 2.28
C PHE A 24 1.02 1.39 3.42
N THR A 25 2.27 1.44 3.86
CA THR A 25 2.73 0.67 5.03
C THR A 25 3.60 1.51 5.94
N GLY A 26 3.47 1.32 7.25
CA GLY A 26 4.22 2.03 8.28
C GLY A 26 5.28 1.17 8.96
N PRO A 27 6.28 1.80 9.60
CA PRO A 27 7.37 1.10 10.29
C PRO A 27 6.89 0.22 11.46
N ALA A 28 5.72 0.51 12.03
CA ALA A 28 5.12 -0.28 13.12
C ALA A 28 4.25 -1.45 12.61
N GLY A 29 4.30 -1.76 11.31
CA GLY A 29 3.46 -2.79 10.68
C GLY A 29 2.03 -2.32 10.41
N SER A 30 1.73 -1.02 10.52
CA SER A 30 0.45 -0.48 10.07
C SER A 30 0.37 -0.53 8.54
N TRP A 31 -0.84 -0.68 8.02
CA TRP A 31 -1.08 -0.62 6.57
C TRP A 31 -2.44 -0.02 6.26
N THR A 32 -2.53 0.61 5.09
CA THR A 32 -3.74 1.27 4.62
C THR A 32 -3.89 1.10 3.10
N ILE A 33 -5.10 0.80 2.64
CA ILE A 33 -5.47 0.74 1.23
C ILE A 33 -6.47 1.84 0.90
N PHE A 34 -6.14 2.66 -0.09
CA PHE A 34 -7.04 3.63 -0.70
C PHE A 34 -7.46 3.21 -2.11
N ALA A 35 -8.66 3.63 -2.51
CA ALA A 35 -9.08 3.64 -3.90
C ALA A 35 -9.35 5.08 -4.33
N THR A 36 -8.68 5.51 -5.40
CA THR A 36 -8.81 6.84 -5.97
C THR A 36 -9.56 6.75 -7.30
N THR A 37 -10.68 7.45 -7.41
CA THR A 37 -11.51 7.49 -8.61
C THR A 37 -10.88 8.39 -9.70
N PRO A 38 -11.27 8.24 -10.97
CA PRO A 38 -10.81 9.12 -12.06
C PRO A 38 -11.08 10.61 -11.81
N GLU A 39 -12.12 10.93 -11.03
CA GLU A 39 -12.46 12.31 -10.64
C GLU A 39 -11.58 12.85 -9.51
N GLY A 40 -10.55 12.09 -9.09
CA GLY A 40 -9.58 12.48 -8.07
C GLY A 40 -10.08 12.31 -6.63
N LYS A 41 -11.18 11.59 -6.40
CA LYS A 41 -11.69 11.32 -5.06
C LYS A 41 -11.03 10.07 -4.50
N SER A 42 -10.42 10.16 -3.33
CA SER A 42 -9.83 9.01 -2.65
C SER A 42 -10.69 8.53 -1.49
N CYS A 43 -10.90 7.22 -1.40
CA CYS A 43 -11.70 6.57 -0.35
C CYS A 43 -10.85 5.52 0.38
N LEU A 44 -10.91 5.51 1.71
CA LEU A 44 -10.33 4.45 2.52
C LEU A 44 -11.12 3.15 2.28
N ILE A 45 -10.42 2.11 1.80
CA ILE A 45 -11.03 0.79 1.57
C ILE A 45 -10.80 -0.13 2.76
N SER A 46 -9.57 -0.13 3.28
CA SER A 46 -9.21 -0.95 4.44
C SER A 46 -7.95 -0.43 5.12
N ALA A 47 -7.80 -0.72 6.40
CA ALA A 47 -6.60 -0.42 7.17
C ALA A 47 -6.43 -1.47 8.28
N GLY A 48 -5.19 -1.66 8.71
CA GLY A 48 -4.86 -2.63 9.74
C GLY A 48 -3.45 -2.49 10.27
N ASN A 49 -3.03 -3.52 11.01
CA ASN A 49 -1.70 -3.67 11.57
C ASN A 49 -1.12 -5.03 11.19
N SER A 50 0.10 -5.31 11.65
CA SER A 50 0.83 -6.56 11.41
C SER A 50 1.13 -6.82 9.92
N TRP A 51 1.48 -5.77 9.17
CA TRP A 51 2.02 -5.90 7.82
C TRP A 51 3.38 -6.59 7.83
N GLU A 52 3.48 -7.69 7.08
CA GLU A 52 4.72 -8.45 6.89
C GLU A 52 5.10 -8.43 5.40
N PRO A 53 6.25 -7.84 5.02
CA PRO A 53 6.72 -7.92 3.64
C PRO A 53 7.01 -9.37 3.25
N LEU A 54 6.70 -9.73 2.00
CA LEU A 54 7.07 -11.04 1.48
C LEU A 54 8.60 -11.20 1.52
N PRO A 55 9.11 -12.42 1.79
CA PRO A 55 10.52 -12.72 1.63
C PRO A 55 10.95 -12.35 0.21
N ARG A 56 12.03 -11.58 0.05
CA ARG A 56 12.61 -11.39 -1.29
C ARG A 56 13.07 -12.76 -1.78
N PRO A 57 12.61 -13.24 -2.96
CA PRO A 57 13.23 -14.38 -3.60
C PRO A 57 14.72 -14.06 -3.74
N ASP A 58 15.56 -14.93 -3.21
CA ASP A 58 16.99 -14.85 -3.35
C ASP A 58 17.35 -15.01 -4.83
N ILE A 59 17.53 -13.88 -5.51
CA ILE A 59 17.90 -13.79 -6.92
C ILE A 59 19.29 -14.40 -7.20
N PHE A 60 19.95 -14.98 -6.19
CA PHE A 60 21.29 -15.55 -6.23
C PHE A 60 21.35 -17.09 -6.14
N ALA A 61 20.24 -17.82 -6.01
CA ALA A 61 20.25 -19.29 -5.96
C ALA A 61 20.55 -19.99 -7.33
N GLY A 62 21.13 -19.27 -8.29
CA GLY A 62 21.31 -19.79 -9.66
C GLY A 62 22.51 -19.24 -10.44
N ARG A 63 23.61 -18.85 -9.77
CA ARG A 63 24.91 -18.65 -10.44
C ARG A 63 25.93 -19.67 -9.98
#